data_AF-A0A645CV09-F1
#
_entry.id   AF-A0A645CV09-F1
#
_cell.length_a   1.000
_cell.length_b   1.000
_cell.length_c   1.000
_cell.angle_alpha   90.00
_cell.angle_beta   90.00
_cell.angle_gamma   90.00
#
_symmetry.space_group_name_H-M   'P 1'
#
loop_
_entity.id
_entity.type
_entity.pdbx_description
1 polymer ?
#
loop_
_entity_poly.entity_id
_entity_poly.type
_entity_poly.pdbx_seq_one_letter_code
_entity_poly.pdbx_strand_id
1 'polypeptide(L)'
;MLKKIVLLFLILCFNLTLYSQYIPNYDIYVGTWKYKTTNEIFIMKTKKYDYDFMGDHYYILVGTFKYVKNGVTLFDNLISIQTQTVNEALIRFSNYKIFPNNQTPNFLKLSFFDPLTGTGNGDSKITIISTSPAKIQWSLKEPEGIVDMDYQGYAIPMEMVLTKVEN
;
A
#
# COMPACT_ATOMS: atom_id res chain seq x y z
N MET A 1 -45.57 11.67 35.25
CA MET A 1 -45.27 11.77 33.80
C MET A 1 -43.81 12.11 33.53
N LEU A 2 -43.22 13.10 34.20
CA LEU A 2 -41.81 13.53 34.00
C LEU A 2 -40.78 12.39 34.06
N LYS A 3 -40.91 11.46 35.01
CA LYS A 3 -40.01 10.28 35.15
C LYS A 3 -40.05 9.31 33.95
N LYS A 4 -41.17 9.23 33.22
CA LYS A 4 -41.29 8.34 32.03
C LYS A 4 -40.66 8.99 30.79
N ILE A 5 -40.67 10.32 30.71
CA ILE A 5 -40.05 11.09 29.61
C ILE A 5 -38.51 11.05 29.71
N VAL A 6 -37.97 11.13 30.93
CA VAL A 6 -36.51 11.03 31.17
C VAL A 6 -35.97 9.65 30.77
N LEU A 7 -36.72 8.58 31.01
CA LEU A 7 -36.30 7.22 30.64
C LEU A 7 -36.27 7.01 29.12
N LEU A 8 -37.19 7.63 28.38
CA LEU A 8 -37.23 7.61 26.91
C LEU A 8 -36.06 8.38 26.28
N PHE A 9 -35.64 9.50 26.89
CA PHE A 9 -34.46 10.24 26.44
C PHE A 9 -33.14 9.47 26.68
N LEU A 10 -33.03 8.73 27.79
CA LEU A 10 -31.86 7.88 28.06
C LEU A 10 -31.71 6.72 27.07
N ILE A 11 -32.81 6.15 26.58
CA ILE A 11 -32.78 5.06 25.59
C ILE A 11 -32.41 5.59 24.18
N LEU A 12 -32.83 6.81 23.84
CA LEU A 12 -32.45 7.45 22.57
C LEU A 12 -30.96 7.86 22.53
N CYS A 13 -30.36 8.23 23.65
CA CYS A 13 -28.94 8.59 23.72
C CYS A 13 -27.98 7.38 23.60
N PHE A 14 -28.45 6.14 23.77
CA PHE A 14 -27.62 4.93 23.66
C PHE A 14 -27.53 4.34 22.25
N ASN A 15 -28.21 4.91 21.26
CA ASN A 15 -28.12 4.49 19.85
C ASN A 15 -27.19 5.36 19.02
N LEU A 16 -26.17 5.96 19.64
CA LEU A 16 -24.96 6.31 18.91
C LEU A 16 -24.15 5.03 18.72
N THR A 17 -24.58 4.18 17.79
CA THR A 17 -23.65 3.23 17.17
C THR A 17 -22.59 4.08 16.48
N LEU A 18 -21.52 4.36 17.22
CA LEU A 18 -20.22 4.66 16.62
C LEU A 18 -19.96 3.49 15.68
N TYR A 19 -20.17 3.70 14.39
CA TYR A 19 -19.66 2.79 13.38
C TYR A 19 -18.15 2.78 13.59
N SER A 20 -17.65 1.78 14.31
CA SER A 20 -16.23 1.52 14.40
C SER A 20 -15.82 1.24 12.96
N GLN A 21 -15.18 2.21 12.31
CA GLN A 21 -14.58 1.98 11.01
C GLN A 21 -13.56 0.85 11.21
N TYR A 22 -13.71 -0.17 10.38
CA TYR A 22 -12.94 -1.39 10.48
C TYR A 22 -11.55 -1.15 9.89
N ILE A 23 -10.62 -0.73 10.75
CA ILE A 23 -9.30 -0.25 10.38
C ILE A 23 -8.28 -1.40 10.46
N PRO A 24 -7.70 -1.87 9.33
CA PRO A 24 -6.66 -2.88 9.37
C PRO A 24 -5.32 -2.30 9.86
N ASN A 25 -4.44 -3.15 10.41
CA ASN A 25 -3.09 -2.75 10.80
C ASN A 25 -2.11 -2.90 9.63
N TYR A 26 -1.57 -1.79 9.14
CA TYR A 26 -0.61 -1.74 8.04
C TYR A 26 0.84 -1.50 8.49
N ASP A 27 1.11 -1.44 9.78
CA ASP A 27 2.42 -1.01 10.32
C ASP A 27 3.58 -1.91 9.88
N ILE A 28 3.32 -3.21 9.65
CA ILE A 28 4.37 -4.09 9.13
C ILE A 28 4.91 -3.59 7.79
N TYR A 29 4.04 -3.07 6.93
CA TYR A 29 4.36 -2.63 5.57
C TYR A 29 5.02 -1.25 5.51
N VAL A 30 4.94 -0.43 6.57
CA VAL A 30 5.54 0.91 6.66
C VAL A 30 7.04 0.82 6.91
N GLY A 31 7.87 1.57 6.18
CA GLY A 31 9.31 1.68 6.42
C GLY A 31 10.15 1.57 5.15
N THR A 32 11.44 1.26 5.31
CA THR A 32 12.37 1.07 4.19
C THR A 32 12.56 -0.42 3.89
N TRP A 33 12.39 -0.78 2.63
CA TRP A 33 12.46 -2.14 2.08
C TRP A 33 13.55 -2.23 1.03
N LYS A 34 14.27 -3.36 1.00
CA LYS A 34 15.38 -3.56 0.08
C LYS A 34 15.37 -4.94 -0.56
N TYR A 35 15.55 -4.96 -1.87
CA TYR A 35 15.91 -6.12 -2.68
C TYR A 35 17.30 -5.87 -3.26
N LYS A 36 18.13 -6.91 -3.28
CA LYS A 36 19.50 -6.84 -3.80
C LYS A 36 19.90 -8.17 -4.41
N THR A 37 20.43 -8.12 -5.62
CA THR A 37 21.19 -9.19 -6.27
C THR A 37 22.63 -8.73 -6.54
N THR A 38 23.40 -9.51 -7.29
CA THR A 38 24.71 -9.08 -7.80
C THR A 38 24.60 -7.83 -8.68
N ASN A 39 23.53 -7.73 -9.47
CA ASN A 39 23.41 -6.72 -10.53
C ASN A 39 22.34 -5.67 -10.25
N GLU A 40 21.41 -5.92 -9.34
CA GLU A 40 20.25 -5.05 -9.13
C GLU A 40 20.08 -4.70 -7.66
N ILE A 41 19.68 -3.44 -7.41
CA ILE A 41 19.25 -2.97 -6.10
C ILE A 41 17.94 -2.23 -6.30
N PHE A 42 16.92 -2.64 -5.56
CA PHE A 42 15.66 -1.92 -5.45
C PHE A 42 15.44 -1.55 -3.98
N ILE A 43 15.26 -0.26 -3.72
CA ILE A 43 14.96 0.28 -2.38
C ILE A 43 13.61 0.97 -2.48
N MET A 44 12.70 0.65 -1.56
CA MET A 44 11.38 1.27 -1.48
C MET A 44 11.17 1.83 -0.08
N LYS A 45 10.63 3.05 0.00
CA LYS A 45 10.13 3.65 1.24
C LYS A 45 8.63 3.75 1.18
N THR A 46 7.96 3.35 2.25
CA THR A 46 6.50 3.35 2.34
C THR A 46 6.01 4.13 3.56
N LYS A 47 4.84 4.75 3.42
CA LYS A 47 4.17 5.52 4.47
C LYS A 47 2.66 5.31 4.40
N LYS A 48 1.99 5.31 5.54
CA LYS A 48 0.53 5.22 5.65
C LYS A 48 -0.16 6.59 5.52
N TYR A 49 -1.32 6.60 4.89
CA TYR A 49 -2.20 7.74 4.72
C TYR A 49 -3.62 7.35 5.13
N ASP A 50 -4.24 8.23 5.90
CA ASP A 50 -5.69 8.31 6.07
C ASP A 50 -6.28 8.92 4.78
N TYR A 51 -7.22 8.23 4.14
CA TYR A 51 -7.79 8.64 2.87
C TYR A 51 -9.31 8.49 2.86
N ASP A 52 -10.01 9.61 2.80
CA ASP A 52 -11.46 9.64 2.68
C ASP A 52 -11.86 9.63 1.21
N PHE A 53 -12.69 8.67 0.81
CA PHE A 53 -13.20 8.54 -0.55
C PHE A 53 -14.67 8.20 -0.56
N MET A 54 -15.48 9.05 -1.21
CA MET A 54 -16.94 8.89 -1.33
C MET A 54 -17.67 8.70 0.01
N GLY A 55 -17.16 9.29 1.10
CA GLY A 55 -17.75 9.22 2.44
C GLY A 55 -17.24 8.04 3.29
N ASP A 56 -16.43 7.16 2.72
CA ASP A 56 -15.77 6.07 3.43
C ASP A 56 -14.31 6.42 3.75
N HIS A 57 -13.83 5.95 4.89
CA HIS A 57 -12.45 6.13 5.32
C HIS A 57 -11.61 4.89 5.01
N TYR A 58 -10.47 5.09 4.38
CA TYR A 58 -9.54 4.04 3.97
C TYR A 58 -8.14 4.32 4.50
N TYR A 59 -7.41 3.24 4.78
CA TYR A 59 -5.96 3.29 4.85
C TYR A 59 -5.36 2.95 3.51
N ILE A 60 -4.46 3.80 3.04
CA ILE A 60 -3.65 3.57 1.85
C ILE A 60 -2.19 3.69 2.26
N LEU A 61 -1.36 2.76 1.79
CA LEU A 61 0.09 2.94 1.83
C LEU A 61 0.55 3.48 0.50
N VAL A 62 1.41 4.48 0.53
CA VAL A 62 2.10 4.96 -0.67
C VAL A 62 3.56 4.57 -0.59
N GLY A 63 4.22 4.45 -1.74
CA GLY A 63 5.63 4.17 -1.83
C GLY A 63 6.37 5.02 -2.85
N THR A 64 7.65 5.26 -2.55
CA THR A 64 8.67 5.80 -3.47
C THR A 64 9.81 4.81 -3.55
N PHE A 65 10.58 4.83 -4.64
CA PHE A 65 11.65 3.86 -4.83
C PHE A 65 12.91 4.44 -5.49
N LYS A 66 13.98 3.67 -5.34
CA LYS A 66 15.22 3.80 -6.09
C LYS A 66 15.52 2.47 -6.74
N TYR A 67 15.91 2.51 -8.01
CA TYR A 67 16.34 1.34 -8.75
C TYR A 67 17.73 1.56 -9.36
N VAL A 68 18.61 0.61 -9.10
CA VAL A 68 20.00 0.57 -9.59
C VAL A 68 20.19 -0.74 -10.33
N LYS A 69 20.75 -0.68 -11.54
CA LYS A 69 21.08 -1.84 -12.37
C LYS A 69 22.51 -1.72 -12.88
N ASN A 70 23.31 -2.77 -12.69
CA ASN A 70 24.72 -2.82 -13.07
C ASN A 70 25.53 -1.62 -12.54
N GLY A 71 25.24 -1.19 -11.30
CA GLY A 71 25.88 -0.04 -10.67
C GLY A 71 25.38 1.34 -11.12
N VAL A 72 24.49 1.42 -12.12
CA VAL A 72 23.92 2.68 -12.61
C VAL A 72 22.56 2.93 -11.95
N THR A 73 22.37 4.12 -11.37
CA THR A 73 21.04 4.52 -10.86
C THR A 73 20.16 4.88 -12.04
N LEU A 74 19.11 4.10 -12.26
CA LEU A 74 18.14 4.34 -13.34
C LEU A 74 17.00 5.23 -12.88
N PHE A 75 16.62 5.13 -11.61
CA PHE A 75 15.58 5.95 -11.02
C PHE A 75 15.82 6.16 -9.52
N ASP A 76 15.53 7.35 -9.00
CA ASP A 76 15.61 7.66 -7.57
C ASP A 76 14.60 8.77 -7.23
N ASN A 77 13.53 8.41 -6.52
CA ASN A 77 12.59 9.38 -5.97
C ASN A 77 12.37 9.20 -4.46
N LEU A 78 13.32 8.59 -3.74
CA LEU A 78 13.16 8.26 -2.32
C LEU A 78 12.89 9.48 -1.43
N ILE A 79 13.37 10.66 -1.84
CA ILE A 79 13.16 11.91 -1.08
C ILE A 79 11.70 12.38 -1.10
N SER A 80 10.97 12.04 -2.17
CA SER A 80 9.60 12.49 -2.37
C SER A 80 8.62 11.89 -1.36
N ILE A 81 8.99 10.82 -0.64
CA ILE A 81 8.12 10.20 0.37
C ILE A 81 7.62 11.17 1.45
N GLN A 82 8.37 12.25 1.70
CA GLN A 82 8.01 13.27 2.69
C GLN A 82 6.85 14.14 2.24
N THR A 83 6.77 14.43 0.93
CA THR A 83 5.77 15.32 0.32
C THR A 83 4.76 14.57 -0.54
N GLN A 84 4.89 13.24 -0.66
CA GLN A 84 4.07 12.41 -1.53
C GLN A 84 2.59 12.51 -1.14
N THR A 85 1.72 12.64 -2.14
CA THR A 85 0.27 12.47 -1.98
C THR A 85 -0.18 11.12 -2.52
N VAL A 86 -1.36 10.66 -2.09
CA VAL A 86 -1.98 9.41 -2.58
C VAL A 86 -2.17 9.44 -4.10
N ASN A 87 -2.61 10.59 -4.64
CA ASN A 87 -2.93 10.72 -6.07
C ASN A 87 -1.70 10.67 -6.96
N GLU A 88 -0.58 11.24 -6.51
CA GLU A 88 0.69 11.30 -7.26
C GLU A 88 1.58 10.07 -7.01
N ALA A 89 1.17 9.15 -6.13
CA ALA A 89 2.01 8.03 -5.73
C ALA A 89 2.23 7.04 -6.87
N LEU A 90 3.49 6.78 -7.19
CA LEU A 90 3.90 5.76 -8.16
C LEU A 90 3.59 4.34 -7.66
N ILE A 91 3.64 4.15 -6.34
CA ILE A 91 3.33 2.89 -5.67
C ILE A 91 2.18 3.16 -4.70
N ARG A 92 1.09 2.40 -4.81
CA ARG A 92 0.01 2.36 -3.82
C ARG A 92 -0.26 0.94 -3.40
N PHE A 93 -0.45 0.73 -2.10
CA PHE A 93 -0.99 -0.51 -1.57
C PHE A 93 -2.32 -0.26 -0.89
N SER A 94 -3.31 -1.07 -1.25
CA SER A 94 -4.64 -0.99 -0.70
C SER A 94 -5.24 -2.37 -0.51
N ASN A 95 -6.29 -2.46 0.29
CA ASN A 95 -7.16 -3.62 0.30
C ASN A 95 -8.61 -3.16 0.28
N TYR A 96 -9.36 -3.65 -0.70
CA TYR A 96 -10.79 -3.33 -0.84
C TYR A 96 -11.69 -4.18 0.05
N LYS A 97 -11.14 -5.17 0.77
CA LYS A 97 -11.89 -5.96 1.74
C LYS A 97 -11.91 -5.25 3.09
N ILE A 98 -13.10 -5.20 3.70
CA ILE A 98 -13.29 -4.79 5.09
C ILE A 98 -12.61 -5.86 5.97
N PHE A 99 -11.51 -5.51 6.65
CA PHE A 99 -10.86 -6.40 7.63
C PHE A 99 -11.40 -6.11 9.03
N PRO A 100 -11.52 -7.13 9.89
CA PRO A 100 -11.66 -6.89 11.33
C PRO A 100 -10.64 -5.86 11.84
N ASN A 101 -11.08 -5.01 12.77
CA ASN A 101 -10.25 -3.95 13.32
C ASN A 101 -8.93 -4.51 13.89
N ASN A 102 -7.82 -3.81 13.65
CA ASN A 102 -6.45 -4.18 14.03
C ASN A 102 -5.89 -5.47 13.41
N GLN A 103 -6.59 -6.11 12.47
CA GLN A 103 -6.03 -7.25 11.77
C GLN A 103 -4.98 -6.79 10.75
N THR A 104 -3.82 -7.44 10.77
CA THR A 104 -2.82 -7.27 9.71
C THR A 104 -3.20 -8.15 8.53
N PRO A 105 -3.52 -7.58 7.35
CA PRO A 105 -3.76 -8.42 6.18
C PRO A 105 -2.44 -9.07 5.75
N ASN A 106 -2.51 -10.32 5.29
CA ASN A 106 -1.32 -11.01 4.80
C ASN A 106 -0.87 -10.51 3.43
N PHE A 107 -1.74 -9.84 2.68
CA PHE A 107 -1.43 -9.25 1.39
C PHE A 107 -2.20 -7.95 1.16
N LEU A 108 -1.66 -7.10 0.29
CA LEU A 108 -2.30 -5.90 -0.23
C LEU A 108 -2.25 -5.91 -1.76
N LYS A 109 -3.28 -5.36 -2.42
CA LYS A 109 -3.21 -5.06 -3.85
C LYS A 109 -2.16 -3.98 -4.06
N LEU A 110 -1.34 -4.13 -5.09
CA LEU A 110 -0.31 -3.19 -5.48
C LEU A 110 -0.74 -2.48 -6.76
N SER A 111 -0.79 -1.15 -6.74
CA SER A 111 -0.80 -0.32 -7.93
C SER A 111 0.59 0.28 -8.11
N PHE A 112 1.17 0.11 -9.29
CA PHE A 112 2.50 0.56 -9.66
C PHE A 112 2.44 1.23 -11.03
N PHE A 113 3.00 2.43 -11.11
CA PHE A 113 3.34 3.07 -12.37
C PHE A 113 4.86 3.08 -12.52
N ASP A 114 5.36 2.47 -13.57
CA ASP A 114 6.77 2.45 -13.91
C ASP A 114 7.14 3.71 -14.70
N PRO A 115 7.86 4.67 -14.10
CA PRO A 115 8.25 5.90 -14.78
C PRO A 115 9.30 5.67 -15.87
N LEU A 116 9.96 4.51 -15.91
CA LEU A 116 11.01 4.21 -16.90
C LEU A 116 10.43 3.67 -18.20
N THR A 117 9.28 3.01 -18.14
CA THR A 117 8.61 2.44 -19.33
C THR A 117 7.26 3.08 -19.63
N GLY A 118 6.71 3.88 -18.70
CA GLY A 118 5.34 4.39 -18.79
C GLY A 118 4.28 3.31 -18.49
N THR A 119 4.69 2.14 -18.03
CA THR A 119 3.81 0.99 -17.82
C THR A 119 3.10 1.06 -16.47
N GLY A 120 1.77 1.04 -16.51
CA GLY A 120 0.93 0.80 -15.33
C GLY A 120 0.60 -0.67 -15.15
N ASN A 121 0.22 -1.06 -13.92
CA ASN A 121 -0.06 -2.45 -13.59
C ASN A 121 -1.55 -2.80 -13.39
N GLY A 122 -1.84 -4.09 -13.55
CA GLY A 122 -3.10 -4.74 -13.18
C GLY A 122 -3.05 -5.38 -11.78
N ASP A 123 -3.54 -6.62 -11.61
CA ASP A 123 -3.71 -7.35 -10.34
C ASP A 123 -2.41 -7.78 -9.62
N SER A 124 -1.48 -6.86 -9.47
CA SER A 124 -0.25 -7.01 -8.71
C SER A 124 -0.53 -6.99 -7.21
N LYS A 125 0.41 -7.52 -6.41
CA LYS A 125 0.25 -7.58 -4.95
C LYS A 125 1.58 -7.54 -4.22
N ILE A 126 1.50 -7.20 -2.93
CA ILE A 126 2.53 -7.52 -1.95
C ILE A 126 2.02 -8.51 -0.92
N THR A 127 2.84 -9.46 -0.50
CA THR A 127 2.48 -10.50 0.47
C THR A 127 3.52 -10.59 1.58
N ILE A 128 3.11 -10.70 2.84
CA ILE A 128 4.02 -10.96 3.96
C ILE A 128 4.56 -12.39 3.84
N ILE A 129 5.88 -12.55 3.82
CA ILE A 129 6.54 -13.86 3.83
C ILE A 129 7.04 -14.21 5.23
N SER A 130 7.57 -13.23 5.96
CA SER A 130 8.06 -13.41 7.33
C SER A 130 7.94 -12.12 8.11
N THR A 131 7.77 -12.22 9.42
CA THR A 131 7.78 -11.08 10.36
C THR A 131 9.09 -10.99 11.15
N SER A 132 9.93 -12.03 11.12
CA SER A 132 11.21 -12.06 11.83
C SER A 132 12.23 -12.91 11.06
N PRO A 133 13.16 -12.30 10.28
CA PRO A 133 13.17 -10.89 9.88
C PRO A 133 11.98 -10.55 8.98
N ALA A 134 11.53 -9.29 9.00
CA ALA A 134 10.41 -8.83 8.18
C ALA A 134 10.74 -8.89 6.68
N LYS A 135 9.92 -9.62 5.93
CA LYS A 135 10.05 -9.83 4.48
C LYS A 135 8.69 -9.77 3.79
N ILE A 136 8.66 -9.12 2.63
CA ILE A 136 7.49 -9.09 1.75
C ILE A 136 7.86 -9.56 0.34
N GLN A 137 6.97 -10.34 -0.28
CA GLN A 137 7.00 -10.62 -1.71
C GLN A 137 6.36 -9.45 -2.43
N TRP A 138 7.05 -8.89 -3.41
CA TRP A 138 6.52 -8.00 -4.43
C TRP A 138 6.30 -8.81 -5.70
N SER A 139 5.10 -8.71 -6.28
CA SER A 139 4.70 -9.44 -7.48
C SER A 139 3.90 -8.51 -8.39
N LEU A 140 4.50 -8.17 -9.53
CA LEU A 140 3.84 -7.44 -10.62
C LEU A 140 3.21 -8.42 -11.59
N LYS A 141 2.01 -8.04 -12.03
CA LYS A 141 1.31 -8.72 -13.12
C LYS A 141 1.26 -7.78 -14.32
N GLU A 142 1.53 -8.31 -15.49
CA GLU A 142 1.27 -7.60 -16.74
C GLU A 142 -0.24 -7.34 -16.88
N PRO A 143 -0.65 -6.24 -17.50
CA PRO A 143 -2.05 -6.01 -17.81
C PRO A 143 -2.58 -7.12 -18.73
N GLU A 144 -3.74 -7.68 -18.40
CA GLU A 144 -4.46 -8.62 -19.25
C GLU A 144 -5.42 -7.86 -20.17
N GLY A 145 -5.45 -8.16 -21.47
CA GLY A 145 -6.37 -7.54 -22.43
C GLY A 145 -5.71 -7.10 -23.74
N ILE A 146 -6.32 -6.15 -24.45
CA ILE A 146 -5.69 -5.50 -25.61
C ILE A 146 -4.55 -4.65 -25.06
N VAL A 147 -3.35 -5.22 -25.12
CA VAL A 147 -2.11 -4.53 -24.80
C VAL A 147 -1.81 -3.58 -25.94
N ASP A 148 -1.57 -2.31 -25.64
CA ASP A 148 -1.11 -1.33 -26.62
C ASP A 148 0.15 -1.86 -27.32
N MET A 149 0.33 -1.59 -28.61
CA MET A 149 1.47 -2.11 -29.38
C MET A 149 2.82 -1.65 -28.82
N ASP A 150 2.81 -0.61 -27.97
CA ASP A 150 3.99 -0.01 -27.36
C ASP A 150 4.31 -0.50 -25.93
N TYR A 151 3.64 -1.52 -25.40
CA TYR A 151 3.95 -2.06 -24.06
C TYR A 151 5.37 -2.65 -23.99
N GLN A 152 6.23 -2.03 -23.18
CA GLN A 152 7.64 -2.42 -23.00
C GLN A 152 7.87 -3.31 -21.76
N GLY A 153 6.81 -3.69 -21.03
CA GLY A 153 6.95 -4.33 -19.73
C GLY A 153 7.39 -3.36 -18.63
N TYR A 154 7.91 -3.91 -17.55
CA TYR A 154 8.49 -3.16 -16.43
C TYR A 154 10.00 -3.11 -16.55
N ALA A 155 10.60 -1.96 -16.24
CA ALA A 155 12.05 -1.81 -16.12
C ALA A 155 12.61 -2.47 -14.86
N ILE A 156 11.77 -2.63 -13.84
CA ILE A 156 12.13 -3.29 -12.57
C ILE A 156 11.72 -4.77 -12.56
N PRO A 157 12.36 -5.62 -11.72
CA PRO A 157 11.96 -7.01 -11.59
C PRO A 157 10.49 -7.15 -11.16
N MET A 158 9.77 -8.03 -11.85
CA MET A 158 8.36 -8.29 -11.53
C MET A 158 8.20 -9.05 -10.21
N GLU A 159 9.16 -9.90 -9.86
CA GLU A 159 9.14 -10.69 -8.63
C GLU A 159 10.36 -10.33 -7.76
N MET A 160 10.10 -9.89 -6.53
CA MET A 160 11.16 -9.54 -5.57
C MET A 160 10.80 -9.97 -4.15
N VAL A 161 11.76 -10.54 -3.43
CA VAL A 161 11.68 -10.68 -1.96
C VAL A 161 12.38 -9.48 -1.35
N LEU A 162 11.60 -8.57 -0.78
CA LEU A 162 12.09 -7.38 -0.11
C LEU A 162 12.30 -7.68 1.38
N THR A 163 13.42 -7.24 1.93
CA THR A 163 13.70 -7.30 3.38
C THR A 163 13.62 -5.91 3.98
N LYS A 164 12.99 -5.78 5.14
CA LYS A 164 12.91 -4.50 5.86
C LYS A 164 14.27 -4.14 6.44
N VAL A 165 14.71 -2.89 6.26
CA VAL A 165 16.01 -2.40 6.72
C VAL A 165 15.91 -1.22 7.69
N GLU A 166 14.79 -0.48 7.68
CA GLU A 166 14.52 0.63 8.60
C GLU A 166 13.01 0.71 8.87
N ASN A 167 12.63 1.23 10.04
CA ASN A 167 11.25 1.54 10.41
C ASN A 167 10.95 3.02 10.18
#